data_AF-A0A2M8CM18-F1
#
_entry.id   AF-A0A2M8CM18-F1
#
_cell.length_a   1.000
_cell.length_b   1.000
_cell.length_c   1.000
_cell.angle_alpha   90.00
_cell.angle_beta   90.00
_cell.angle_gamma   90.00
#
_symmetry.space_group_name_H-M   'P 1'
#
loop_
_entity.id
_entity.type
_entity.pdbx_description
1 polymer ?
#
loop_
_entity_poly.entity_id
_entity_poly.type
_entity_poly.pdbx_seq_one_letter_code
_entity_poly.pdbx_strand_id
1 'polypeptide(L)'
;MFNEQNTVENYVVSLLTGVTPPPVTGRESHEDAAPYIPLGRNHKGAGWHYVPAASLPRRVNDVFIEAYLREALIRLNPEIAAQPER
;
A
#
# COMPACT_ATOMS: atom_id res chain seq x y z
N MET A 1 -16.80 -15.76 -5.91
CA MET A 1 -17.98 -14.92 -5.61
C MET A 1 -17.56 -13.47 -5.76
N PHE A 2 -18.05 -12.79 -6.79
CA PHE A 2 -17.85 -11.36 -7.00
C PHE A 2 -18.54 -10.58 -5.87
N ASN A 3 -17.87 -9.56 -5.34
CA ASN A 3 -18.50 -8.51 -4.56
C ASN A 3 -17.96 -7.17 -5.07
N GLU A 4 -18.79 -6.12 -5.02
CA GLU A 4 -18.40 -4.79 -5.54
C GLU A 4 -17.24 -4.20 -4.72
N GLN A 5 -17.19 -4.53 -3.42
CA GLN A 5 -16.17 -4.04 -2.51
C GLN A 5 -14.75 -4.51 -2.88
N ASN A 6 -14.55 -5.80 -3.19
CA ASN A 6 -13.21 -6.29 -3.58
C ASN A 6 -12.78 -5.70 -4.93
N THR A 7 -13.71 -5.51 -5.88
CA THR A 7 -13.39 -4.96 -7.20
C THR A 7 -13.00 -3.49 -7.13
N VAL A 8 -13.70 -2.67 -6.33
CA VAL A 8 -13.33 -1.27 -6.12
C VAL A 8 -11.98 -1.15 -5.41
N GLU A 9 -11.74 -1.95 -4.37
CA GLU A 9 -10.46 -1.96 -3.67
C GLU A 9 -9.30 -2.33 -4.59
N ASN A 10 -9.44 -3.40 -5.38
CA ASN A 10 -8.40 -3.83 -6.32
C ASN A 10 -8.21 -2.82 -7.46
N TYR A 11 -9.27 -2.16 -7.91
CA TYR A 11 -9.18 -1.05 -8.87
C TYR A 11 -8.35 0.12 -8.31
N VAL A 12 -8.66 0.58 -7.08
CA VAL A 12 -7.91 1.66 -6.41
C VAL A 12 -6.44 1.27 -6.22
N VAL A 13 -6.15 0.04 -5.78
CA VAL A 13 -4.78 -0.45 -5.65
C VAL A 13 -4.05 -0.44 -7.00
N SER A 14 -4.71 -0.90 -8.07
CA SER A 14 -4.13 -0.93 -9.41
C SER A 14 -3.81 0.48 -9.92
N LEU A 15 -4.68 1.46 -9.68
CA LEU A 15 -4.46 2.86 -10.06
C LEU A 15 -3.29 3.49 -9.31
N LEU A 16 -3.22 3.29 -7.99
CA LEU A 16 -2.21 3.95 -7.14
C LEU A 16 -0.83 3.31 -7.25
N THR A 17 -0.77 1.99 -7.41
CA THR A 17 0.49 1.24 -7.34
C THR A 17 0.96 0.70 -8.69
N GLY A 18 0.06 0.61 -9.68
CA GLY A 18 0.31 -0.11 -10.93
C GLY A 18 0.36 -1.63 -10.77
N VAL A 19 0.15 -2.16 -9.56
CA VAL A 19 0.10 -3.58 -9.27
C VAL A 19 -1.35 -4.01 -9.13
N THR A 20 -1.70 -5.09 -9.82
CA THR A 20 -2.99 -5.75 -9.64
C THR A 20 -2.85 -6.83 -8.56
N PRO A 21 -3.56 -6.72 -7.42
CA PRO A 21 -3.59 -7.79 -6.42
C PRO A 21 -4.16 -9.08 -7.01
N PRO A 22 -3.71 -10.26 -6.56
CA PRO A 22 -4.29 -11.52 -7.00
C PRO A 22 -5.79 -11.54 -6.66
N PRO A 23 -6.66 -11.87 -7.62
CA PRO A 23 -8.10 -11.78 -7.42
C PRO A 23 -8.53 -12.82 -6.38
N VAL A 24 -9.33 -12.40 -5.40
CA VAL A 24 -9.83 -13.31 -4.35
C VAL A 24 -10.72 -14.40 -4.97
N THR A 25 -11.32 -14.15 -6.15
CA THR A 25 -12.29 -15.08 -6.77
C THR A 25 -12.16 -15.26 -8.29
N GLY A 26 -11.01 -14.95 -8.87
CA GLY A 26 -10.59 -15.45 -10.20
C GLY A 26 -11.07 -14.69 -11.44
N ARG A 27 -11.92 -13.66 -11.32
CA ARG A 27 -12.28 -12.77 -12.44
C ARG A 27 -12.49 -11.34 -11.97
N GLU A 28 -11.58 -10.46 -12.36
CA GLU A 28 -11.69 -9.02 -12.14
C GLU A 28 -11.40 -8.31 -13.47
N SER A 29 -12.20 -7.29 -13.78
CA SER A 29 -12.01 -6.43 -14.93
C SER A 29 -10.96 -5.38 -14.58
N HIS A 30 -9.85 -5.36 -15.31
CA HIS A 30 -8.82 -4.33 -15.18
C HIS A 30 -8.93 -3.35 -16.35
N GLU A 31 -8.98 -2.07 -16.04
CA GLU A 31 -8.78 -1.01 -17.02
C GLU A 31 -7.33 -0.53 -16.96
N ASP A 32 -6.78 -0.19 -18.12
CA ASP A 32 -5.45 0.44 -18.16
C ASP A 32 -5.48 1.78 -17.42
N ALA A 33 -4.42 2.04 -16.66
CA ALA A 33 -4.33 3.25 -15.84
C ALA A 33 -4.47 4.52 -16.69
N ALA A 34 -5.31 5.44 -16.23
CA ALA A 34 -5.55 6.68 -16.94
C ALA A 34 -4.25 7.51 -17.07
N PRO A 35 -3.90 7.99 -18.28
CA PRO A 35 -2.60 8.61 -18.56
C PRO A 35 -2.36 9.95 -17.84
N TYR A 36 -3.39 10.53 -17.22
CA TYR A 36 -3.32 11.80 -16.52
C TYR A 36 -3.12 11.67 -15.01
N ILE A 37 -3.03 10.46 -14.44
CA ILE A 37 -2.74 10.26 -13.01
C ILE A 37 -1.22 10.31 -12.82
N PRO A 38 -0.66 11.38 -12.22
CA PRO A 38 0.79 11.54 -12.10
C PRO A 38 1.35 10.86 -10.82
N LEU A 39 0.49 10.28 -9.98
CA LEU A 39 0.78 9.96 -8.59
C LEU A 39 0.90 8.45 -8.36
N GLY A 40 2.01 7.99 -7.78
CA GLY A 40 2.07 6.68 -7.08
C GLY A 40 3.03 5.62 -7.63
N ARG A 41 3.50 5.70 -8.88
CA ARG A 41 4.37 4.68 -9.50
C ARG A 41 5.87 4.80 -9.17
N ASN A 42 6.27 5.60 -8.19
CA ASN A 42 7.69 5.73 -7.87
C ASN A 42 8.11 4.73 -6.78
N HIS A 43 8.60 3.57 -7.20
CA HIS A 43 9.20 2.55 -6.35
C HIS A 43 10.51 3.01 -5.65
N LYS A 44 11.02 4.21 -5.98
CA LYS A 44 12.22 4.81 -5.40
C LYS A 44 11.93 6.13 -4.64
N GLY A 45 10.67 6.48 -4.37
CA GLY A 45 10.27 7.75 -3.72
C GLY A 45 8.96 7.68 -2.91
N ALA A 46 8.26 8.81 -2.75
CA ALA A 46 6.95 8.91 -2.08
C ALA A 46 5.81 8.40 -2.99
N GLY A 47 5.78 7.09 -3.24
CA GLY A 47 4.72 6.40 -3.97
C GLY A 47 3.80 5.57 -3.07
N TRP A 48 2.77 4.96 -3.67
CA TRP A 48 1.91 3.99 -2.97
C TRP A 48 2.46 2.59 -3.19
N HIS A 49 2.61 1.82 -2.10
CA HIS A 49 3.03 0.43 -2.13
C HIS A 49 1.95 -0.45 -1.51
N TYR A 50 1.45 -1.42 -2.27
CA TYR A 50 0.46 -2.37 -1.78
C TYR A 50 1.13 -3.47 -0.96
N VAL A 51 0.58 -3.75 0.23
CA VAL A 51 1.00 -4.87 1.08
C VAL A 51 -0.23 -5.69 1.44
N PRO A 52 -0.27 -7.00 1.10
CA PRO A 52 -1.37 -7.87 1.48
C PRO A 52 -1.62 -7.89 2.99
N ALA A 53 -2.88 -7.93 3.41
CA ALA A 53 -3.25 -7.96 4.83
C ALA A 53 -2.58 -9.12 5.60
N ALA A 54 -2.44 -10.29 4.96
CA ALA A 54 -1.81 -11.47 5.56
C ALA A 54 -0.28 -11.34 5.74
N SER A 55 0.37 -10.41 5.03
CA SER A 55 1.81 -10.14 5.19
C SER A 55 2.11 -9.07 6.24
N LEU A 56 1.08 -8.40 6.77
CA LEU A 56 1.24 -7.41 7.81
C LEU A 56 1.51 -8.09 9.16
N PRO A 57 2.58 -7.73 9.88
CA PRO A 57 2.90 -8.30 11.19
C PRO A 57 2.01 -7.70 12.29
N ARG A 58 0.68 -7.84 12.16
CA ARG A 58 -0.33 -7.28 13.08
C ARG A 58 -1.44 -8.29 13.37
N ARG A 59 -2.13 -8.16 14.51
CA ARG A 59 -3.36 -8.91 14.74
C ARG A 59 -4.49 -8.32 13.91
N VAL A 60 -5.53 -9.11 13.65
CA VAL A 60 -6.69 -8.68 12.85
C VAL A 60 -7.33 -7.42 13.42
N ASN A 61 -7.36 -7.29 14.75
CA ASN A 61 -7.93 -6.14 15.46
C ASN A 61 -6.96 -4.95 15.60
N ASP A 62 -5.69 -5.12 15.27
CA ASP A 62 -4.72 -4.04 15.35
C ASP A 62 -4.89 -3.17 14.11
N VAL A 63 -5.32 -1.92 14.30
CA VAL A 63 -5.55 -0.98 13.20
C VAL A 63 -4.22 -0.43 12.66
N PHE A 64 -3.14 -0.54 13.44
CA PHE A 64 -1.90 0.18 13.19
C PHE A 64 -0.65 -0.68 13.48
N ILE A 65 0.43 -0.44 12.72
CA ILE A 65 1.72 -1.13 12.86
C ILE A 65 2.80 -0.09 13.17
N GLU A 66 3.07 0.12 14.46
CA GLU A 66 3.99 1.17 14.91
C GLU A 66 5.39 1.06 14.29
N ALA A 67 5.91 -0.17 14.15
CA ALA A 67 7.20 -0.41 13.51
C ALA A 67 7.27 0.15 12.08
N TYR A 68 6.22 -0.04 11.28
CA TYR A 68 6.17 0.46 9.91
C TYR A 68 6.11 1.99 9.85
N LEU A 69 5.36 2.63 10.77
CA LEU A 69 5.38 4.09 10.86
C LEU A 69 6.78 4.59 11.21
N ARG A 70 7.41 4.00 12.23
CA ARG A 70 8.75 4.39 12.66
C ARG A 70 9.75 4.30 11.51
N GLU A 71 9.75 3.19 10.79
CA GLU A 71 10.61 2.99 9.62
C GLU A 71 10.31 4.00 8.50
N ALA A 72 9.03 4.27 8.23
CA ALA A 72 8.62 5.25 7.23
C ALA A 72 9.06 6.67 7.60
N LEU A 73 8.92 7.05 8.87
CA LEU A 73 9.36 8.34 9.39
C LEU A 73 10.88 8.49 9.30
N ILE A 74 11.64 7.46 9.71
CA ILE A 74 13.11 7.46 9.57
C ILE A 74 13.54 7.57 8.11
N ARG A 75 12.86 6.86 7.20
CA ARG A 75 13.14 6.96 5.75
C ARG A 75 12.88 8.36 5.20
N LEU A 76 11.86 9.04 5.69
CA LEU A 76 11.52 10.41 5.28
C LEU A 76 12.47 11.44 5.91
N ASN A 77 12.91 11.17 7.13
CA ASN A 77 13.67 12.07 7.99
C ASN A 77 14.66 11.23 8.82
N PRO A 78 15.89 11.01 8.34
CA PRO A 78 16.86 10.13 8.99
C PRO A 78 17.28 10.56 10.39
N GLU A 79 17.18 11.86 10.72
CA GLU A 79 17.53 12.38 12.03
C GLU A 79 16.60 11.91 13.16
N ILE A 80 15.38 11.45 12.85
CA ILE A 80 14.50 10.77 13.83
C ILE A 80 15.14 9.50 14.41
N ALA A 81 16.08 8.87 13.70
CA ALA A 81 16.80 7.71 14.22
C ALA A 81 17.81 8.08 15.32
N ALA A 82 18.25 9.33 15.40
CA ALA A 82 19.08 9.80 16.49
C ALA A 82 18.25 9.78 17.78
N GLN A 83 18.71 9.06 18.79
CA GLN A 83 18.12 9.06 20.13
C GLN A 83 18.82 10.14 20.95
N PRO A 84 18.27 11.37 21.08
CA PRO A 84 18.92 12.44 21.83
C PRO A 84 18.94 12.21 23.35
N GLU A 85 18.12 11.29 23.85
CA GLU A 85 17.92 10.99 25.29
C GLU A 85 18.89 9.90 25.82
N ARG A 86 20.14 9.86 25.35
CA ARG A 86 21.18 9.00 25.93
C ARG A 86 22.02 9.73 26.97
#